data_AF-A0A7V0V8B2-F1
#
_entry.id   AF-A0A7V0V8B2-F1
#
_cell.length_a   1.000
_cell.length_b   1.000
_cell.length_c   1.000
_cell.angle_alpha   90.00
_cell.angle_beta   90.00
_cell.angle_gamma   90.00
#
_symmetry.space_group_name_H-M   'P 1'
#
loop_
_entity.id
_entity.type
_entity.pdbx_description
1 polymer ?
#
loop_
_entity_poly.entity_id
_entity_poly.type
_entity_poly.pdbx_seq_one_letter_code
_entity_poly.pdbx_strand_id
1 'polypeptide(L)'
;MISKANSDQKVKTAVFKFTCCAGCQFALLYFFELFPETLELLDFVYFKMATSKELDEPYELAFIEGGISTPEHIEQLKDIRRQAKKLVAFGACAA
;
A
#
# COMPACT_ATOMS: atom_id res chain seq x y z
N MET A 1 14.09 -16.58 -19.20
CA MET A 1 14.93 -15.52 -18.59
C MET A 1 14.10 -14.25 -18.56
N ILE A 2 13.41 -13.97 -17.45
CA ILE A 2 12.66 -12.71 -17.29
C ILE A 2 13.65 -11.72 -16.68
N SER A 3 13.84 -10.60 -17.37
CA SER A 3 14.78 -9.55 -16.99
C SER A 3 14.27 -8.82 -15.74
N LYS A 4 15.10 -8.71 -14.71
CA LYS A 4 14.74 -8.07 -13.43
C LYS A 4 14.50 -6.58 -13.67
N ALA A 5 13.28 -6.09 -13.43
CA ALA A 5 12.94 -4.68 -13.63
C ALA A 5 13.78 -3.76 -12.73
N ASN A 6 14.30 -2.66 -13.31
CA ASN A 6 15.02 -1.62 -12.58
C ASN A 6 14.04 -0.84 -11.68
N SER A 7 14.48 -0.36 -10.51
CA SER A 7 13.58 0.32 -9.54
C SER A 7 12.85 1.52 -10.13
N ASP A 8 13.47 2.23 -11.09
CA ASP A 8 12.88 3.37 -11.80
C ASP A 8 11.66 3.03 -12.67
N GLN A 9 11.41 1.74 -12.95
CA GLN A 9 10.23 1.29 -13.71
C GLN A 9 9.12 0.71 -12.82
N LYS A 10 9.36 0.60 -11.50
CA LYS A 10 8.38 0.05 -10.57
C LYS A 10 7.44 1.12 -10.07
N VAL A 11 6.18 0.75 -9.85
CA VAL A 11 5.18 1.66 -9.30
C VAL A 11 5.46 1.87 -7.82
N LYS A 12 5.81 3.11 -7.45
CA LYS A 12 6.05 3.50 -6.06
C LYS A 12 4.74 3.39 -5.27
N THR A 13 4.66 2.41 -4.38
CA THR A 13 3.42 1.94 -3.75
C THR A 13 3.49 2.02 -2.23
N ALA A 14 2.43 2.54 -1.62
CA ALA A 14 2.25 2.62 -0.18
C ALA A 14 0.97 1.88 0.26
N VAL A 15 1.02 1.26 1.44
CA VAL A 15 -0.08 0.51 2.05
C VAL A 15 -0.30 1.03 3.46
N PHE A 16 -1.48 1.59 3.71
CA PHE A 16 -1.86 2.20 4.98
C PHE A 16 -2.97 1.39 5.65
N LYS A 17 -2.95 1.36 6.98
CA LYS A 17 -3.92 0.68 7.82
C LYS A 17 -4.60 1.68 8.75
N PHE A 18 -5.93 1.66 8.76
CA PHE A 18 -6.77 2.31 9.75
C PHE A 18 -7.45 1.25 10.64
N THR A 19 -8.71 1.45 11.03
CA THR A 19 -9.41 0.53 11.95
C THR A 19 -9.93 -0.70 11.20
N CYS A 20 -9.24 -1.83 11.36
CA CYS A 20 -9.63 -3.15 10.82
C CYS A 20 -8.81 -4.30 11.42
N CYS A 21 -9.08 -5.53 10.93
CA CYS A 21 -8.40 -6.77 11.29
C CYS A 21 -7.05 -7.01 10.60
N ALA A 22 -6.62 -6.17 9.65
CA ALA A 22 -5.44 -6.36 8.80
C ALA A 22 -5.51 -7.56 7.82
N GLY A 23 -6.70 -8.12 7.61
CA GLY A 23 -6.90 -9.29 6.75
C GLY A 23 -6.62 -9.01 5.28
N CYS A 24 -6.84 -7.78 4.80
CA CYS A 24 -6.62 -7.46 3.39
C CYS A 24 -5.12 -7.40 3.08
N GLN A 25 -4.33 -6.77 3.96
CA GLN A 25 -2.87 -6.80 3.88
C GLN A 25 -2.28 -8.21 3.97
N PHE A 26 -2.80 -9.05 4.85
CA PHE A 26 -2.36 -10.44 4.93
C PHE A 26 -2.65 -11.21 3.64
N ALA A 27 -3.85 -11.04 3.08
CA ALA A 27 -4.21 -11.64 1.79
C ALA A 27 -3.30 -11.14 0.65
N LEU A 28 -2.89 -9.87 0.68
CA LEU A 28 -1.95 -9.30 -0.29
C LEU A 28 -0.55 -9.93 -0.16
N LEU A 29 -0.05 -10.17 1.06
CA LEU A 29 1.20 -10.89 1.28
C LEU A 29 1.13 -12.32 0.77
N TYR A 30 0.05 -13.03 1.08
CA TYR A 30 -0.15 -14.40 0.58
C TYR A 30 -0.23 -14.44 -0.95
N PHE A 31 -0.85 -13.43 -1.57
CA PHE A 31 -0.83 -13.28 -3.02
C PHE A 31 0.60 -13.14 -3.58
N PHE A 32 1.47 -12.37 -2.92
CA PHE A 32 2.87 -12.26 -3.33
C PHE A 32 3.68 -13.54 -3.13
N GLU A 33 3.32 -14.38 -2.16
CA GLU A 33 3.94 -15.70 -2.02
C GLU A 33 3.57 -16.63 -3.18
N LEU A 34 2.32 -16.57 -3.64
CA LEU A 34 1.84 -17.36 -4.78
C LEU A 34 2.31 -16.82 -6.14
N PHE A 35 2.47 -15.50 -6.26
CA PHE A 35 2.82 -14.80 -7.50
C PHE A 35 3.99 -13.81 -7.28
N PRO A 36 5.19 -14.31 -6.94
CA PRO A 36 6.33 -13.48 -6.57
C PRO A 36 6.81 -12.54 -7.69
N GLU A 37 6.58 -12.89 -8.96
CA GLU A 37 6.88 -12.04 -10.12
C GLU A 37 6.14 -10.69 -10.08
N THR A 38 5.00 -10.60 -9.38
CA THR A 38 4.26 -9.34 -9.25
C THR A 38 5.00 -8.30 -8.41
N LEU A 39 5.95 -8.73 -7.55
CA LEU A 39 6.86 -7.83 -6.81
C LEU A 39 7.86 -7.13 -7.74
N GLU A 40 8.02 -7.59 -8.98
CA GLU A 40 8.82 -6.88 -9.98
C GLU A 40 8.12 -5.62 -10.49
N LEU A 41 6.80 -5.49 -10.28
CA LEU A 41 6.01 -4.34 -10.73
C LEU A 41 5.88 -3.24 -9.68
N LEU A 42 6.07 -3.58 -8.39
CA LEU A 42 5.79 -2.69 -7.26
C LEU A 42 7.06 -2.40 -6.47
N ASP A 43 7.29 -1.12 -6.16
CA ASP A 43 8.25 -0.72 -5.13
C ASP A 43 7.48 -0.27 -3.89
N PHE A 44 7.45 -1.11 -2.87
CA PHE A 44 6.82 -0.79 -1.61
C PHE A 44 7.69 0.19 -0.82
N VAL A 45 7.25 1.44 -0.77
CA VAL A 45 7.93 2.52 -0.03
C VAL A 45 7.31 2.75 1.33
N TYR A 46 6.11 2.20 1.56
CA TYR A 46 5.52 2.10 2.89
C TYR A 46 4.61 0.90 2.96
N PHE A 47 4.97 -0.11 3.76
CA PHE A 47 4.11 -1.25 4.04
C PHE A 47 4.55 -1.85 5.37
N LYS A 48 3.99 -1.35 6.49
CA LYS A 48 4.46 -1.71 7.85
C LYS A 48 4.29 -3.19 8.21
N MET A 49 3.39 -3.93 7.55
CA MET A 49 3.29 -5.38 7.75
C MET A 49 4.44 -6.16 7.10
N ALA A 50 5.00 -5.65 6.00
CA ALA A 50 5.95 -6.37 5.15
C ALA A 50 7.38 -5.85 5.23
N THR A 51 7.56 -4.58 5.61
CA THR A 51 8.84 -3.87 5.55
C THR A 51 9.05 -2.98 6.77
N SER A 52 10.30 -2.74 7.11
CA SER A 52 10.70 -1.73 8.11
C SER A 52 11.08 -0.39 7.49
N LYS A 53 10.72 -0.15 6.22
CA LYS A 53 11.01 1.12 5.55
C LYS A 53 10.23 2.26 6.23
N GLU A 54 10.84 3.43 6.27
CA GLU A 54 10.10 4.64 6.58
C GLU A 54 9.36 5.16 5.36
N LEU A 55 8.30 5.91 5.63
CA LEU A 55 7.43 6.47 4.60
C LEU A 55 8.23 7.40 3.69
N ASP A 56 8.25 7.08 2.39
CA ASP A 56 8.87 7.90 1.36
C ASP A 56 7.80 8.44 0.40
N GLU A 57 7.58 9.76 0.48
CA GLU A 57 6.60 10.54 -0.27
C GLU A 57 7.26 11.36 -1.39
N PRO A 58 6.59 11.63 -2.52
CA PRO A 58 5.26 11.16 -2.91
C PRO A 58 5.28 9.75 -3.50
N TYR A 59 4.10 9.14 -3.66
CA TYR A 59 3.92 7.79 -4.23
C TYR A 59 2.80 7.74 -5.27
N GLU A 60 2.90 6.77 -6.17
CA GLU A 60 1.96 6.66 -7.29
C GLU A 60 0.68 5.92 -6.90
N LEU A 61 0.79 4.93 -6.01
CA LEU A 61 -0.33 4.09 -5.60
C LEU A 61 -0.39 4.00 -4.08
N ALA A 62 -1.58 4.23 -3.52
CA ALA A 62 -1.87 4.06 -2.10
C ALA A 62 -3.01 3.09 -1.90
N PHE A 63 -2.76 1.99 -1.21
CA PHE A 63 -3.82 1.10 -0.70
C PHE A 63 -4.21 1.54 0.71
N ILE A 64 -5.51 1.75 0.92
CA ILE A 64 -6.08 2.11 2.22
C ILE A 64 -6.89 0.93 2.73
N GLU A 65 -6.42 0.28 3.78
CA GLU A 65 -7.19 -0.74 4.49
C GLU A 65 -7.81 -0.16 5.76
N GLY A 66 -9.08 -0.50 6.00
CA GLY A 66 -9.78 -0.19 7.25
C GLY A 66 -10.59 1.10 7.22
N GLY A 67 -11.48 1.22 8.20
CA GLY A 67 -12.43 2.31 8.31
C GLY A 67 -11.87 3.51 9.08
N ILE A 68 -12.40 4.69 8.76
CA ILE A 68 -12.07 5.96 9.42
C ILE A 68 -12.95 6.10 10.67
N SER A 69 -12.35 5.88 11.84
CA SER A 69 -13.05 5.86 13.14
C SER A 69 -12.78 7.08 14.03
N THR A 70 -11.83 7.95 13.67
CA THR A 70 -11.46 9.13 14.47
C THR A 70 -11.23 10.36 13.60
N PRO A 71 -11.32 11.59 14.15
CA PRO A 71 -10.97 12.81 13.42
C PRO A 71 -9.54 12.82 12.90
N GLU A 72 -8.58 12.26 13.65
CA GLU A 72 -7.18 12.19 13.25
C GLU A 72 -6.98 11.32 12.00
N HIS A 73 -7.76 10.24 11.87
CA HIS A 73 -7.76 9.41 10.67
C HIS A 73 -8.22 10.19 9.43
N ILE A 74 -9.16 11.14 9.57
CA ILE A 74 -9.61 11.98 8.46
C ILE A 74 -8.45 12.83 7.95
N GLU A 75 -7.73 13.51 8.85
CA GLU A 75 -6.59 14.35 8.46
C GLU A 75 -5.47 13.50 7.86
N GLN A 76 -5.14 12.35 8.46
CA GLN A 76 -4.17 11.42 7.90
C GLN A 76 -4.56 10.92 6.49
N LEU A 77 -5.83 10.58 6.26
CA LEU A 77 -6.30 10.14 4.94
C LEU A 77 -6.24 11.27 3.90
N LYS A 78 -6.56 12.51 4.29
CA LYS A 78 -6.41 13.68 3.42
C LYS A 78 -4.94 13.89 3.05
N ASP A 79 -4.03 13.71 3.99
CA ASP A 79 -2.58 13.84 3.75
C ASP A 79 -2.11 12.78 2.77
N ILE A 80 -2.46 11.51 3.01
CA ILE A 80 -2.20 10.40 2.09
C ILE A 80 -2.78 10.68 0.70
N ARG A 81 -4.02 11.20 0.61
CA ARG A 81 -4.65 11.53 -0.68
C ARG A 81 -3.87 12.59 -1.45
N ARG A 82 -3.27 13.58 -0.77
CA ARG A 82 -2.46 14.64 -1.40
C ARG A 82 -1.13 14.09 -1.95
N GLN A 83 -0.56 13.09 -1.30
CA GLN A 83 0.71 12.47 -1.70
C GLN A 83 0.55 11.37 -2.76
N ALA A 84 -0.63 10.75 -2.84
CA ALA A 84 -0.92 9.65 -3.75
C ALA A 84 -1.43 10.14 -5.12
N LYS A 85 -0.83 9.67 -6.22
CA LYS A 85 -1.44 9.84 -7.55
C LYS A 85 -2.77 9.07 -7.65
N LYS A 86 -2.77 7.80 -7.24
CA LYS A 86 -3.96 6.94 -7.15
C LYS A 86 -4.15 6.44 -5.72
N LEU A 87 -5.39 6.47 -5.23
CA LEU A 87 -5.77 5.95 -3.93
C LEU A 87 -6.85 4.87 -4.13
N VAL A 88 -6.68 3.73 -3.48
CA VAL A 88 -7.55 2.56 -3.57
C VAL A 88 -8.06 2.23 -2.17
N ALA A 89 -9.38 2.26 -1.98
CA ALA A 89 -10.03 1.63 -0.84
C ALA A 89 -9.87 0.11 -0.97
N PHE A 90 -9.13 -0.50 -0.05
CA PHE A 90 -8.76 -1.90 -0.11
C PHE A 90 -9.47 -2.70 0.98
N GLY A 91 -10.49 -3.46 0.56
CA GLY A 91 -11.30 -4.29 1.44
C GLY A 91 -12.61 -3.64 1.90
N ALA A 92 -13.52 -4.45 2.42
CA ALA A 92 -14.88 -4.03 2.78
C ALA A 92 -14.93 -2.96 3.89
N CYS A 93 -13.96 -2.94 4.81
CA CYS A 93 -13.90 -1.92 5.85
C CYS A 93 -13.52 -0.52 5.33
N ALA A 94 -12.86 -0.44 4.17
CA ALA A 94 -12.41 0.82 3.58
C ALA A 94 -13.35 1.35 2.48
N ALA A 95 -14.18 0.47 1.91
CA ALA A 95 -15.09 0.76 0.80
C ALA A 95 -16.34 1.55 1.22
#